data_AF-A0A3N0ZVB6-F1
#
_entry.id   AF-A0A3N0ZVB6-F1
#
_cell.length_a   1.000
_cell.length_b   1.000
_cell.length_c   1.000
_cell.angle_alpha   90.00
_cell.angle_beta   90.00
_cell.angle_gamma   90.00
#
_symmetry.space_group_name_H-M   'P 1'
#
loop_
_entity.id
_entity.type
_entity.pdbx_description
1 polymer ?
#
loop_
_entity_poly.entity_id
_entity_poly.type
_entity_poly.pdbx_seq_one_letter_code
_entity_poly.pdbx_strand_id
1 'polypeptide(L)'
;MDNALSLLEARLNDLRQAKYKNDYFVPALWLNDETKSKQKVNPYKFFLDKIKNIRLLSATEKISLPDKDWTKHAIIYNMFVRYATAYDHDNNGQVDILTDDKSFRETGTFLKSIAILPYLHYMGINTIYLLPVTSIGVDGKKGNLGSPYAIRNPYKLDENLSEPILELDIETQFSAFVEAAHLLGMKVVVEFVFRTASKDSDLALEHPEWFYWIKEKIKDRDPGSKDEKKYGPPIFSEMELKEIKEKVYAGDFVKLPAPSSEYRVMFTDVPRKVARV
;
A
#
# COMPACT_ATOMS: atom_id res chain seq x y z
N MET A 1 -0.80 26.89 -10.00
CA MET A 1 -0.68 25.79 -9.01
C MET A 1 0.69 25.21 -9.22
N ASP A 2 1.55 25.31 -8.21
CA ASP A 2 2.84 24.62 -8.26
C ASP A 2 2.58 23.11 -8.29
N ASN A 3 3.27 22.39 -9.16
CA ASN A 3 3.14 20.93 -9.26
C ASN A 3 3.72 20.27 -7.98
N ALA A 4 3.16 19.14 -7.56
CA ALA A 4 3.50 18.50 -6.29
C ALA A 4 4.99 18.08 -6.22
N LEU A 5 5.57 17.64 -7.34
CA LEU A 5 6.98 17.30 -7.43
C LEU A 5 7.90 18.51 -7.20
N SER A 6 7.51 19.69 -7.67
CA SER A 6 8.23 20.95 -7.45
C SER A 6 8.14 21.40 -5.99
N LEU A 7 7.00 21.20 -5.32
CA LEU A 7 6.88 21.46 -3.87
C LEU A 7 7.80 20.54 -3.06
N LEU A 8 7.82 19.24 -3.39
CA LEU A 8 8.73 18.27 -2.78
C LEU A 8 10.20 18.62 -3.04
N GLU A 9 10.55 19.04 -4.27
CA GLU A 9 11.90 19.47 -4.65
C GLU A 9 12.34 20.74 -3.90
N ALA A 10 11.45 21.73 -3.75
CA ALA A 10 11.72 22.93 -2.97
C ALA A 10 11.99 22.57 -1.50
N ARG A 11 11.17 21.70 -0.92
CA ARG A 11 11.33 21.24 0.47
C ARG A 11 12.65 20.51 0.71
N LEU A 12 13.07 19.63 -0.21
CA LEU A 12 14.37 18.98 -0.15
C LEU A 12 15.53 19.99 -0.22
N ASN A 13 15.40 21.06 -1.00
CA ASN A 13 16.40 22.12 -1.07
C ASN A 13 16.51 22.92 0.22
N ASP A 14 15.39 23.21 0.89
CA ASP A 14 15.38 23.88 2.20
C ASP A 14 16.05 23.02 3.26
N LEU A 15 15.67 21.74 3.34
CA LEU A 15 16.25 20.78 4.28
C LEU A 15 17.75 20.56 4.04
N ARG A 16 18.20 20.63 2.78
CA ARG A 16 19.63 20.53 2.44
C ARG A 16 20.47 21.61 3.12
N GLN A 17 19.91 22.80 3.38
CA GLN A 17 20.62 23.89 4.06
C GLN A 17 20.91 23.56 5.53
N ALA A 18 20.02 22.80 6.18
CA ALA A 18 20.14 22.42 7.59
C ALA A 18 21.19 21.31 7.84
N LYS A 19 21.68 20.64 6.78
CA LYS A 19 22.55 19.45 6.79
C LYS A 19 21.96 18.26 7.56
N TYR A 20 21.91 17.09 6.90
CA TYR A 20 21.51 15.85 7.57
C TYR A 20 22.61 15.41 8.53
N LYS A 21 22.23 15.08 9.78
CA LYS A 21 23.19 14.80 10.86
C LYS A 21 23.57 13.34 10.97
N ASN A 22 22.71 12.44 10.50
CA ASN A 22 22.91 11.00 10.61
C ASN A 22 23.54 10.44 9.33
N ASP A 23 24.00 9.20 9.41
CA ASP A 23 24.39 8.46 8.24
C ASP A 23 23.17 8.09 7.41
N TYR A 24 23.36 7.98 6.09
CA TYR A 24 22.32 7.53 5.19
C TYR A 24 22.94 6.72 4.07
N PHE A 25 22.67 5.42 4.09
CA PHE A 25 23.14 4.46 3.10
C PHE A 25 22.03 4.12 2.12
N VAL A 26 22.41 3.92 0.86
CA VAL A 26 21.53 3.39 -0.18
C VAL A 26 22.19 2.16 -0.82
N PRO A 27 21.41 1.21 -1.38
CA PRO A 27 21.95 0.20 -2.27
C PRO A 27 22.73 0.87 -3.40
N ALA A 28 23.93 0.36 -3.73
CA ALA A 28 24.73 0.94 -4.80
C ALA A 28 24.01 0.87 -6.16
N LEU A 29 23.13 -0.11 -6.34
CA LEU A 29 22.23 -0.24 -7.50
C LEU A 29 21.36 1.01 -7.69
N TRP A 30 20.93 1.68 -6.61
CA TRP A 30 20.19 2.94 -6.71
C TRP A 30 21.04 4.09 -7.23
N LEU A 31 22.36 3.93 -7.34
CA LEU A 31 23.28 4.88 -7.94
C LEU A 31 23.77 4.40 -9.32
N ASN A 32 23.20 3.32 -9.86
CA ASN A 32 23.67 2.60 -11.05
C ASN A 32 25.12 2.10 -10.90
N ASP A 33 25.53 1.74 -9.69
CA ASP A 33 26.84 1.14 -9.41
C ASP A 33 26.66 -0.33 -9.02
N GLU A 34 27.02 -1.22 -9.94
CA GLU A 34 26.96 -2.68 -9.75
C GLU A 34 28.21 -3.26 -9.06
N THR A 35 29.24 -2.43 -8.82
CA THR A 35 30.53 -2.88 -8.28
C THR A 35 30.56 -2.93 -6.75
N LYS A 36 29.60 -2.25 -6.10
CA LYS A 36 29.48 -2.15 -4.64
C LYS A 36 28.13 -2.69 -4.19
N SER A 37 28.02 -3.04 -2.91
CA SER A 37 26.73 -3.42 -2.32
C SER A 37 25.93 -2.21 -1.86
N LYS A 38 26.57 -1.23 -1.19
CA LYS A 38 25.93 -0.03 -0.65
C LYS A 38 26.87 1.17 -0.62
N GLN A 39 26.31 2.36 -0.56
CA GLN A 39 27.07 3.61 -0.49
C GLN A 39 26.43 4.60 0.47
N LYS A 40 27.27 5.29 1.25
CA LYS A 40 26.87 6.43 2.07
C LYS A 40 26.67 7.65 1.18
N VAL A 41 25.53 8.33 1.33
CA VAL A 41 25.18 9.52 0.54
C VAL A 41 24.65 10.62 1.45
N ASN A 42 24.62 11.86 0.95
CA ASN A 42 23.77 12.89 1.55
C ASN A 42 22.34 12.68 1.02
N PRO A 43 21.34 12.39 1.87
CA PRO A 43 20.01 11.99 1.40
C PRO A 43 19.31 13.09 0.60
N TYR A 44 19.37 14.34 1.06
CA TYR A 44 18.77 15.47 0.34
C TYR A 44 19.36 15.63 -1.06
N LYS A 45 20.69 15.59 -1.17
CA LYS A 45 21.37 15.64 -2.48
C LYS A 45 21.00 14.43 -3.34
N PHE A 46 20.96 13.24 -2.76
CA PHE A 46 20.59 12.01 -3.48
C PHE A 46 19.20 12.13 -4.11
N PHE A 47 18.18 12.50 -3.34
CA PHE A 47 16.81 12.63 -3.88
C PHE A 47 16.71 13.77 -4.91
N LEU A 48 17.36 14.91 -4.68
CA LEU A 48 17.42 16.01 -5.65
C LEU A 48 18.09 15.58 -6.97
N ASP A 49 19.19 14.83 -6.89
CA ASP A 49 19.88 14.31 -8.07
C ASP A 49 19.00 13.29 -8.83
N LYS A 50 18.16 12.51 -8.13
CA LYS A 50 17.17 11.61 -8.76
C LYS A 50 16.05 12.36 -9.45
N ILE A 51 15.49 13.40 -8.83
CA ILE A 51 14.47 14.26 -9.46
C ILE A 51 15.05 14.95 -10.70
N LYS A 52 16.29 15.46 -10.60
CA LYS A 52 17.01 16.03 -11.75
C LYS A 52 17.19 15.01 -12.88
N ASN A 53 17.54 13.76 -12.56
CA ASN A 53 17.67 12.70 -13.55
C ASN A 53 16.33 12.41 -14.24
N ILE A 54 15.22 12.36 -13.49
CA ILE A 54 13.88 12.19 -14.05
C ILE A 54 13.55 13.30 -15.05
N ARG A 55 13.88 14.56 -14.73
CA ARG A 55 13.68 15.70 -15.64
C ARG A 55 14.57 15.65 -16.89
N LEU A 56 15.79 15.10 -16.77
CA LEU A 56 16.67 14.90 -17.91
C LEU A 56 16.11 13.81 -18.83
N LEU A 57 15.79 12.64 -18.27
CA LEU A 57 15.22 11.51 -19.00
C LEU A 57 13.88 11.87 -19.67
N SER A 58 13.05 12.69 -19.03
CA SER A 58 11.79 13.15 -19.64
C SER A 58 12.01 14.07 -20.85
N ALA A 59 13.16 14.72 -20.96
CA ALA A 59 13.51 15.56 -22.10
C ALA A 59 14.18 14.76 -23.24
N THR A 60 14.90 13.68 -22.92
CA THR A 60 15.72 12.95 -23.90
C THR A 60 15.15 11.59 -24.30
N GLU A 61 14.51 10.88 -23.37
CA GLU A 61 14.18 9.45 -23.48
C GLU A 61 12.79 9.15 -22.90
N LYS A 62 11.86 10.10 -23.02
CA LYS A 62 10.49 9.93 -22.51
C LYS A 62 9.81 8.72 -23.15
N ILE A 63 9.24 7.85 -22.33
CA ILE A 63 8.47 6.70 -22.79
C ILE A 63 7.22 7.19 -23.53
N SER A 64 6.94 6.58 -24.68
CA SER A 64 5.74 6.83 -25.46
C SER A 64 4.91 5.55 -25.53
N LEU A 65 3.70 5.62 -24.99
CA LEU A 65 2.67 4.59 -25.10
C LEU A 65 1.52 5.13 -25.96
N PRO A 66 0.87 4.29 -26.78
CA PRO A 66 -0.30 4.72 -27.55
C PRO A 66 -1.45 5.13 -26.61
N ASP A 67 -2.32 6.04 -27.01
CA ASP A 67 -3.44 6.45 -26.13
C ASP A 67 -4.49 5.34 -25.95
N LYS A 68 -4.71 4.56 -27.01
CA LYS A 68 -5.61 3.39 -27.01
C LYS A 68 -4.82 2.11 -26.91
N ASP A 69 -5.37 1.12 -26.21
CA ASP A 69 -4.79 -0.21 -26.06
C ASP A 69 -3.36 -0.25 -25.50
N TRP A 70 -2.92 0.80 -24.78
CA TRP A 70 -1.58 0.87 -24.18
C TRP A 70 -1.24 -0.33 -23.30
N THR A 71 -2.25 -0.96 -22.70
CA THR A 71 -2.12 -2.15 -21.87
C THR A 71 -1.51 -3.33 -22.63
N LYS A 72 -1.67 -3.43 -23.96
CA LYS A 72 -1.02 -4.45 -24.81
C LYS A 72 0.49 -4.26 -24.92
N HIS A 73 0.98 -3.07 -24.61
CA HIS A 73 2.39 -2.67 -24.65
C HIS A 73 2.98 -2.46 -23.24
N ALA A 74 2.22 -2.78 -22.19
CA ALA A 74 2.63 -2.53 -20.82
C ALA A 74 3.73 -3.52 -20.39
N ILE A 75 4.84 -2.96 -19.91
CA ILE A 75 5.89 -3.67 -19.18
C ILE A 75 5.78 -3.20 -17.73
N ILE A 76 5.22 -4.07 -16.90
CA ILE A 76 4.68 -3.70 -15.59
C ILE A 76 5.68 -4.06 -14.48
N TYR A 77 5.94 -3.10 -13.60
CA TYR A 77 6.56 -3.36 -12.30
C TYR A 77 5.48 -3.30 -11.21
N ASN A 78 5.26 -4.43 -10.52
CA ASN A 78 4.36 -4.48 -9.37
C ASN A 78 5.11 -4.00 -8.13
N MET A 79 4.69 -2.86 -7.59
CA MET A 79 5.35 -2.18 -6.49
C MET A 79 4.52 -2.28 -5.22
N PHE A 80 5.10 -2.95 -4.22
CA PHE A 80 4.63 -2.85 -2.85
C PHE A 80 5.37 -1.71 -2.14
N VAL A 81 4.81 -0.49 -2.15
CA VAL A 81 5.53 0.75 -1.74
C VAL A 81 6.28 0.59 -0.43
N ARG A 82 5.63 0.11 0.63
CA ARG A 82 6.26 -0.05 1.97
C ARG A 82 7.45 -1.01 2.02
N TYR A 83 7.63 -1.85 1.00
CA TYR A 83 8.69 -2.87 0.93
C TYR A 83 9.69 -2.61 -0.18
N ALA A 84 9.23 -2.17 -1.37
CA ALA A 84 10.03 -2.07 -2.58
C ALA A 84 11.29 -1.22 -2.41
N THR A 85 11.22 -0.23 -1.53
CA THR A 85 12.33 0.67 -1.20
C THR A 85 12.66 0.70 0.28
N ALA A 86 12.37 -0.40 0.99
CA ALA A 86 12.77 -0.57 2.37
C ALA A 86 14.26 -0.91 2.46
N TYR A 87 15.00 -0.24 3.33
CA TYR A 87 16.45 -0.42 3.46
C TYR A 87 16.97 0.10 4.79
N ASP A 88 17.98 -0.58 5.33
CA ASP A 88 18.77 -0.19 6.51
C ASP A 88 19.66 1.02 6.15
N HIS A 89 19.14 2.22 6.39
CA HIS A 89 19.75 3.48 5.98
C HIS A 89 20.78 3.97 6.99
N ASP A 90 20.62 3.64 8.27
CA ASP A 90 21.61 4.00 9.30
C ASP A 90 22.75 2.97 9.42
N ASN A 91 22.61 1.82 8.74
CA ASN A 91 23.57 0.72 8.68
C ASN A 91 23.78 0.03 10.05
N ASN A 92 22.73 -0.09 10.85
CA ASN A 92 22.76 -0.73 12.15
C ASN A 92 22.52 -2.26 12.10
N GLY A 93 22.19 -2.81 10.91
CA GLY A 93 21.97 -4.24 10.68
C GLY A 93 20.50 -4.69 10.75
N GLN A 94 19.55 -3.77 10.94
CA GLN A 94 18.11 -4.03 10.92
C GLN A 94 17.36 -2.95 10.13
N VAL A 95 16.09 -3.22 9.81
CA VAL A 95 15.20 -2.24 9.17
C VAL A 95 14.17 -1.79 10.19
N ASP A 96 14.27 -0.54 10.62
CA ASP A 96 13.38 0.05 11.62
C ASP A 96 12.04 0.48 11.03
N ILE A 97 10.96 0.02 11.68
CA ILE A 97 9.59 0.31 11.22
C ILE A 97 9.13 1.71 11.64
N LEU A 98 9.61 2.16 12.80
CA LEU A 98 9.30 3.46 13.36
C LEU A 98 10.54 4.33 13.27
N THR A 99 10.34 5.59 12.94
CA THR A 99 11.41 6.58 12.86
C THR A 99 10.87 7.89 13.41
N ASP A 100 11.74 8.70 14.02
CA ASP A 100 11.34 10.04 14.44
C ASP A 100 11.03 10.93 13.22
N ASP A 101 10.42 12.09 13.47
CA ASP A 101 10.05 13.07 12.44
C ASP A 101 11.26 13.79 11.82
N LYS A 102 12.48 13.51 12.30
CA LYS A 102 13.73 14.18 11.90
C LYS A 102 14.67 13.27 11.13
N SER A 103 14.27 12.03 10.90
CA SER A 103 15.04 11.00 10.23
C SER A 103 14.24 10.44 9.06
N PHE A 104 14.95 9.95 8.05
CA PHE A 104 14.31 9.26 6.94
C PHE A 104 13.82 7.88 7.39
N ARG A 105 12.61 7.50 6.98
CA ARG A 105 12.08 6.16 7.24
C ARG A 105 12.96 5.09 6.58
N GLU A 106 13.05 3.94 7.23
CA GLU A 106 13.68 2.75 6.64
C GLU A 106 12.69 1.88 5.87
N THR A 107 11.40 1.93 6.20
CA THR A 107 10.32 1.38 5.37
C THR A 107 10.17 2.14 4.06
N GLY A 108 9.64 1.52 3.00
CA GLY A 108 9.49 2.21 1.73
C GLY A 108 8.45 3.34 1.75
N THR A 109 8.74 4.43 1.05
CA THR A 109 7.94 5.67 1.00
C THR A 109 7.73 6.12 -0.44
N PHE A 110 6.81 7.06 -0.68
CA PHE A 110 6.64 7.66 -2.01
C PHE A 110 7.91 8.41 -2.48
N LEU A 111 8.60 9.12 -1.57
CA LEU A 111 9.88 9.77 -1.88
C LEU A 111 10.92 8.76 -2.38
N LYS A 112 11.06 7.63 -1.69
CA LYS A 112 12.01 6.57 -2.09
C LYS A 112 11.56 5.85 -3.37
N SER A 113 10.26 5.72 -3.59
CA SER A 113 9.71 5.19 -4.83
C SER A 113 10.04 6.10 -6.03
N ILE A 114 10.02 7.43 -5.87
CA ILE A 114 10.51 8.38 -6.89
C ILE A 114 11.98 8.11 -7.21
N ALA A 115 12.82 7.87 -6.20
CA ALA A 115 14.26 7.70 -6.37
C ALA A 115 14.65 6.52 -7.27
N ILE A 116 13.82 5.48 -7.33
CA ILE A 116 14.06 4.29 -8.16
C ILE A 116 13.42 4.37 -9.56
N LEU A 117 12.59 5.36 -9.85
CA LEU A 117 11.95 5.50 -11.18
C LEU A 117 12.96 5.56 -12.34
N PRO A 118 14.11 6.25 -12.26
CA PRO A 118 15.12 6.21 -13.31
C PRO A 118 15.70 4.81 -13.56
N TYR A 119 15.84 4.01 -12.50
CA TYR A 119 16.32 2.63 -12.63
C TYR A 119 15.26 1.76 -13.33
N LEU A 120 13.98 1.89 -12.94
CA LEU A 120 12.90 1.17 -13.60
C LEU A 120 12.75 1.57 -15.07
N HIS A 121 12.90 2.87 -15.39
CA HIS A 121 12.94 3.38 -16.76
C HIS A 121 14.04 2.72 -17.59
N TYR A 122 15.26 2.63 -17.06
CA TYR A 122 16.38 1.97 -17.73
C TYR A 122 16.11 0.47 -18.02
N MET A 123 15.38 -0.22 -17.14
CA MET A 123 14.96 -1.61 -17.39
C MET A 123 13.85 -1.75 -18.45
N GLY A 124 13.34 -0.63 -19.00
CA GLY A 124 12.22 -0.62 -19.95
C GLY A 124 10.85 -0.73 -19.31
N ILE A 125 10.74 -0.61 -17.98
CA ILE A 125 9.43 -0.56 -17.31
C ILE A 125 8.71 0.71 -17.72
N ASN A 126 7.47 0.57 -18.16
CA ASN A 126 6.63 1.70 -18.58
C ASN A 126 5.35 1.84 -17.76
N THR A 127 5.09 0.91 -16.84
CA THR A 127 3.87 0.91 -16.02
C THR A 127 4.21 0.49 -14.60
N ILE A 128 3.80 1.29 -13.63
CA ILE A 128 3.88 0.95 -12.20
C ILE A 128 2.49 0.52 -11.73
N TYR A 129 2.37 -0.73 -11.28
CA TYR A 129 1.17 -1.22 -10.60
C TYR A 129 1.42 -1.17 -9.10
N LEU A 130 0.62 -0.41 -8.36
CA LEU A 130 0.72 -0.31 -6.91
C LEU A 130 -0.16 -1.37 -6.23
N LEU A 131 0.41 -2.11 -5.28
CA LEU A 131 -0.39 -2.77 -4.23
C LEU A 131 -1.12 -1.71 -3.39
N PRO A 132 -2.11 -2.04 -2.53
CA PRO A 132 -2.99 -1.02 -1.96
C PRO A 132 -2.18 -0.03 -1.11
N VAL A 133 -2.40 1.25 -1.38
CA VAL A 133 -1.73 2.38 -0.70
C VAL A 133 -2.65 3.13 0.26
N THR A 134 -3.88 2.63 0.43
CA THR A 134 -4.88 3.22 1.31
C THR A 134 -4.64 2.83 2.77
N SER A 135 -5.17 3.65 3.69
CA SER A 135 -5.06 3.45 5.12
C SER A 135 -5.47 2.04 5.57
N ILE A 136 -4.69 1.49 6.50
CA ILE A 136 -4.83 0.11 6.99
C ILE A 136 -5.46 0.06 8.38
N GLY A 137 -6.20 -1.02 8.64
CA GLY A 137 -6.77 -1.33 9.94
C GLY A 137 -5.71 -1.76 10.94
N VAL A 138 -5.92 -1.41 12.22
CA VAL A 138 -5.04 -1.80 13.32
C VAL A 138 -5.59 -2.98 14.11
N ASP A 139 -6.93 -3.11 14.18
CA ASP A 139 -7.56 -4.23 14.88
C ASP A 139 -7.35 -5.55 14.13
N GLY A 140 -6.94 -6.58 14.88
CA GLY A 140 -6.64 -7.90 14.34
C GLY A 140 -5.44 -7.95 13.40
N LYS A 141 -4.58 -6.92 13.37
CA LYS A 141 -3.39 -6.93 12.51
C LYS A 141 -2.46 -8.08 12.89
N LYS A 142 -1.97 -8.80 11.89
CA LYS A 142 -0.93 -9.82 12.05
C LYS A 142 0.44 -9.19 11.79
N GLY A 143 1.42 -9.55 12.62
CA GLY A 143 2.77 -8.96 12.56
C GLY A 143 2.78 -7.47 12.90
N ASN A 144 3.88 -6.80 12.56
CA ASN A 144 4.13 -5.43 13.02
C ASN A 144 3.36 -4.38 12.21
N LEU A 145 3.24 -4.58 10.89
CA LEU A 145 2.68 -3.63 9.92
C LEU A 145 1.27 -3.98 9.40
N GLY A 146 0.72 -5.15 9.75
CA GLY A 146 -0.58 -5.58 9.22
C GLY A 146 -0.61 -5.83 7.71
N SER A 147 -1.79 -6.13 7.19
CA SER A 147 -2.02 -6.39 5.76
C SER A 147 -2.42 -5.10 5.03
N PRO A 148 -1.86 -4.79 3.84
CA PRO A 148 -2.31 -3.64 3.06
C PRO A 148 -3.74 -3.83 2.52
N TYR A 149 -4.25 -5.07 2.54
CA TYR A 149 -5.62 -5.41 2.14
C TYR A 149 -6.64 -5.25 3.28
N ALA A 150 -6.20 -4.97 4.51
CA ALA A 150 -7.09 -4.63 5.61
C ALA A 150 -7.47 -3.15 5.52
N ILE A 151 -8.24 -2.78 4.50
CA ILE A 151 -8.58 -1.38 4.17
C ILE A 151 -9.43 -0.77 5.29
N ARG A 152 -8.89 0.23 5.99
CA ARG A 152 -9.61 0.97 7.02
C ARG A 152 -10.46 2.07 6.42
N ASN A 153 -9.88 2.85 5.51
CA ASN A 153 -10.58 3.87 4.75
C ASN A 153 -10.05 3.88 3.31
N PRO A 154 -10.91 3.58 2.31
CA PRO A 154 -10.50 3.53 0.91
C PRO A 154 -10.23 4.91 0.29
N TYR A 155 -10.58 6.00 0.98
CA TYR A 155 -10.39 7.39 0.52
C TYR A 155 -9.15 8.06 1.12
N LYS A 156 -8.47 7.41 2.07
CA LYS A 156 -7.28 7.96 2.73
C LYS A 156 -6.06 7.11 2.39
N LEU A 157 -4.92 7.74 2.16
CA LEU A 157 -3.65 7.03 1.99
C LEU A 157 -3.13 6.52 3.35
N ASP A 158 -2.28 5.49 3.33
CA ASP A 158 -1.60 4.99 4.53
C ASP A 158 -0.41 5.89 4.87
N GLU A 159 -0.53 6.66 5.97
CA GLU A 159 0.52 7.56 6.49
C GLU A 159 1.89 6.90 6.71
N ASN A 160 1.97 5.57 6.76
CA ASN A 160 3.26 4.87 6.81
C ASN A 160 4.04 4.91 5.48
N LEU A 161 3.42 5.38 4.39
CA LEU A 161 4.02 5.55 3.07
C LEU A 161 4.54 6.97 2.83
N SER A 162 4.24 7.91 3.74
CA SER A 162 4.80 9.26 3.72
C SER A 162 6.21 9.28 4.31
N GLU A 163 6.97 10.28 3.90
CA GLU A 163 8.28 10.63 4.45
C GLU A 163 8.13 11.83 5.42
N PRO A 164 8.12 11.61 6.75
CA PRO A 164 7.75 12.65 7.72
C PRO A 164 8.71 13.84 7.75
N ILE A 165 10.00 13.61 7.51
CA ILE A 165 11.02 14.67 7.49
C ILE A 165 10.74 15.75 6.43
N LEU A 166 9.92 15.43 5.41
CA LEU A 166 9.49 16.42 4.42
C LEU A 166 8.48 17.41 5.00
N GLU A 167 7.76 17.10 6.09
CA GLU A 167 6.67 17.96 6.61
C GLU A 167 5.63 18.32 5.51
N LEU A 168 5.43 17.41 4.56
CA LEU A 168 4.41 17.49 3.52
C LEU A 168 3.36 16.41 3.76
N ASP A 169 2.09 16.73 3.53
CA ASP A 169 1.00 15.76 3.60
C ASP A 169 1.21 14.60 2.60
N ILE A 170 0.64 13.45 2.92
CA ILE A 170 0.82 12.23 2.14
C ILE A 170 0.25 12.36 0.72
N GLU A 171 -0.83 13.11 0.53
CA GLU A 171 -1.46 13.36 -0.75
C GLU A 171 -0.52 14.13 -1.69
N THR A 172 0.19 15.13 -1.18
CA THR A 172 1.24 15.86 -1.90
C THR A 172 2.39 14.93 -2.28
N GLN A 173 2.83 14.06 -1.37
CA GLN A 173 3.92 13.11 -1.65
C GLN A 173 3.52 12.05 -2.69
N PHE A 174 2.29 11.54 -2.63
CA PHE A 174 1.76 10.60 -3.62
C PHE A 174 1.59 11.28 -4.98
N SER A 175 1.06 12.51 -5.00
CA SER A 175 0.93 13.30 -6.22
C SER A 175 2.29 13.55 -6.88
N ALA A 176 3.32 13.87 -6.09
CA ALA A 176 4.70 14.01 -6.58
C ALA A 176 5.23 12.71 -7.20
N PHE A 177 4.92 11.56 -6.61
CA PHE A 177 5.27 10.25 -7.18
C PHE A 177 4.60 10.00 -8.54
N VAL A 178 3.29 10.26 -8.63
CA VAL A 178 2.53 10.11 -9.89
C VAL A 178 3.05 11.07 -10.96
N GLU A 179 3.28 12.34 -10.60
CA GLU A 179 3.86 13.33 -11.51
C GLU A 179 5.24 12.91 -12.01
N ALA A 180 6.12 12.41 -11.13
CA ALA A 180 7.45 11.93 -11.49
C ALA A 180 7.39 10.74 -12.47
N ALA A 181 6.49 9.78 -12.24
CA ALA A 181 6.26 8.66 -13.15
C ALA A 181 5.74 9.14 -14.52
N HIS A 182 4.78 10.07 -14.53
CA HIS A 182 4.22 10.64 -15.75
C HIS A 182 5.23 11.49 -16.55
N LEU A 183 6.18 12.16 -15.88
CA LEU A 183 7.28 12.86 -16.56
C LEU A 183 8.09 11.89 -17.43
N LEU A 184 8.36 10.68 -16.93
CA LEU A 184 9.05 9.62 -17.68
C LEU A 184 8.16 8.96 -18.75
N GLY A 185 6.88 9.31 -18.83
CA GLY A 185 5.91 8.67 -19.72
C GLY A 185 5.36 7.34 -19.19
N MET A 186 5.62 7.00 -17.92
CA MET A 186 5.06 5.80 -17.30
C MET A 186 3.58 5.97 -16.98
N LYS A 187 2.83 4.87 -16.92
CA LYS A 187 1.47 4.82 -16.34
C LYS A 187 1.53 4.38 -14.88
N VAL A 188 0.63 4.90 -14.04
CA VAL A 188 0.43 4.41 -12.67
C VAL A 188 -0.95 3.76 -12.57
N VAL A 189 -0.99 2.52 -12.10
CA VAL A 189 -2.21 1.75 -11.86
C VAL A 189 -2.34 1.51 -10.35
N VAL A 190 -3.51 1.84 -9.81
CA VAL A 190 -3.87 1.61 -8.41
C VAL A 190 -4.95 0.53 -8.34
N GLU A 191 -4.96 -0.22 -7.24
CA GLU A 191 -5.97 -1.26 -7.00
C GLU A 191 -6.91 -0.89 -5.86
N PHE A 192 -8.15 -1.36 -5.96
CA PHE A 192 -9.20 -1.16 -4.96
C PHE A 192 -9.86 -2.49 -4.61
N VAL A 193 -10.12 -2.70 -3.32
CA VAL A 193 -10.83 -3.88 -2.81
C VAL A 193 -12.14 -3.45 -2.17
N PHE A 194 -13.23 -3.57 -2.92
CA PHE A 194 -14.55 -3.11 -2.46
C PHE A 194 -15.35 -4.17 -1.70
N ARG A 195 -14.98 -5.45 -1.80
CA ARG A 195 -15.74 -6.52 -1.15
C ARG A 195 -15.52 -6.59 0.36
N THR A 196 -14.37 -6.12 0.84
CA THR A 196 -13.92 -6.28 2.23
C THR A 196 -13.45 -4.96 2.81
N ALA A 197 -13.55 -4.82 4.14
CA ALA A 197 -12.99 -3.73 4.90
C ALA A 197 -12.32 -4.28 6.18
N SER A 198 -11.47 -3.49 6.84
CA SER A 198 -10.92 -3.87 8.14
C SER A 198 -12.00 -3.90 9.23
N LYS A 199 -11.73 -4.62 10.33
CA LYS A 199 -12.65 -4.72 11.48
C LYS A 199 -12.96 -3.34 12.09
N ASP A 200 -11.97 -2.46 12.06
CA ASP A 200 -12.00 -1.09 12.59
C ASP A 200 -12.17 -0.01 11.50
N SER A 201 -12.80 -0.37 10.37
CA SER A 201 -13.02 0.53 9.25
C SER A 201 -13.76 1.81 9.67
N ASP A 202 -13.35 2.96 9.10
CA ASP A 202 -14.04 4.24 9.29
C ASP A 202 -15.52 4.13 8.84
N LEU A 203 -15.78 3.34 7.80
CA LEU A 203 -17.13 3.14 7.25
C LEU A 203 -18.05 2.39 8.21
N ALA A 204 -17.52 1.58 9.14
CA ALA A 204 -18.36 0.90 10.14
C ALA A 204 -18.92 1.88 11.18
N LEU A 205 -18.28 3.04 11.36
CA LEU A 205 -18.76 4.13 12.20
C LEU A 205 -19.80 5.00 11.49
N GLU A 206 -19.57 5.28 10.21
CA GLU A 206 -20.40 6.16 9.38
C GLU A 206 -21.64 5.45 8.83
N HIS A 207 -21.49 4.18 8.44
CA HIS A 207 -22.49 3.35 7.78
C HIS A 207 -22.54 1.94 8.40
N PRO A 208 -22.99 1.81 9.67
CA PRO A 208 -23.01 0.53 10.37
C PRO A 208 -23.89 -0.52 9.68
N GLU A 209 -24.86 -0.10 8.87
CA GLU A 209 -25.72 -0.96 8.05
C GLU A 209 -25.00 -1.67 6.90
N TRP A 210 -23.79 -1.25 6.53
CA TRP A 210 -22.97 -1.94 5.52
C TRP A 210 -22.19 -3.13 6.09
N PHE A 211 -22.18 -3.30 7.41
CA PHE A 211 -21.36 -4.29 8.12
C PHE A 211 -22.22 -5.36 8.80
N TYR A 212 -21.60 -6.52 9.00
CA TYR A 212 -22.15 -7.59 9.82
C TYR A 212 -21.70 -7.43 11.26
N TRP A 213 -22.60 -7.67 12.20
CA TRP A 213 -22.36 -7.52 13.64
C TRP A 213 -22.57 -8.84 14.36
N ILE A 214 -21.70 -9.16 15.31
CA ILE A 214 -21.81 -10.34 16.18
C ILE A 214 -21.64 -9.94 17.65
N LYS A 215 -22.13 -10.76 18.57
CA LYS A 215 -21.95 -10.51 20.02
C LYS A 215 -20.49 -10.68 20.41
N GLU A 216 -19.93 -9.73 21.17
CA GLU A 216 -18.53 -9.72 21.63
C GLU A 216 -18.07 -11.02 22.31
N LYS A 217 -18.97 -11.69 23.03
CA LYS A 217 -18.68 -12.97 23.71
C LYS A 217 -18.34 -14.12 22.74
N ILE A 218 -18.70 -13.99 21.45
CA ILE A 218 -18.37 -14.97 20.42
C ILE A 218 -16.89 -14.81 20.08
N LYS A 219 -16.11 -15.86 20.31
CA LYS A 219 -14.67 -15.88 20.01
C LYS A 219 -14.41 -16.32 18.59
N ASP A 220 -13.30 -15.85 18.01
CA ASP A 220 -12.79 -16.37 16.75
C ASP A 220 -12.47 -17.87 16.87
N ARG A 221 -12.77 -18.63 15.82
CA ARG A 221 -12.55 -20.07 15.74
C ARG A 221 -11.08 -20.36 15.50
N ASP A 222 -10.53 -21.27 16.29
CA ASP A 222 -9.14 -21.70 16.17
C ASP A 222 -8.89 -22.38 14.81
N PRO A 223 -7.70 -22.19 14.19
CA PRO A 223 -7.36 -22.86 12.94
C PRO A 223 -7.55 -24.39 13.02
N GLY A 224 -8.28 -24.97 12.06
CA GLY A 224 -8.56 -26.41 12.02
C GLY A 224 -9.72 -26.88 12.91
N SER A 225 -10.24 -26.03 13.80
CA SER A 225 -11.40 -26.38 14.64
C SER A 225 -12.69 -26.44 13.82
N LYS A 226 -13.56 -27.39 14.17
CA LYS A 226 -14.94 -27.53 13.66
C LYS A 226 -16.00 -27.01 14.63
N ASP A 227 -15.60 -26.21 15.63
CA ASP A 227 -16.54 -25.62 16.59
C ASP A 227 -17.37 -24.52 15.92
N GLU A 228 -18.60 -24.85 15.55
CA GLU A 228 -19.56 -23.92 14.93
C GLU A 228 -20.11 -22.88 15.91
N LYS A 229 -19.77 -22.91 17.20
CA LYS A 229 -20.16 -21.85 18.16
C LYS A 229 -19.17 -20.68 18.19
N LYS A 230 -18.03 -20.82 17.50
CA LYS A 230 -17.01 -19.77 17.35
C LYS A 230 -17.06 -19.17 15.94
N TYR A 231 -16.75 -17.89 15.83
CA TYR A 231 -16.80 -17.15 14.57
C TYR A 231 -15.68 -17.58 13.61
N GLY A 232 -16.03 -17.84 12.35
CA GLY A 232 -15.08 -18.19 11.30
C GLY A 232 -15.82 -18.33 9.96
N PRO A 233 -15.17 -18.88 8.93
CA PRO A 233 -15.90 -19.30 7.73
C PRO A 233 -17.02 -20.29 8.08
N PRO A 234 -18.22 -20.19 7.46
CA PRO A 234 -19.28 -21.16 7.69
C PRO A 234 -18.80 -22.57 7.33
N ILE A 235 -19.23 -23.56 8.12
CA ILE A 235 -18.94 -24.98 7.88
C ILE A 235 -20.15 -25.57 7.16
N PHE A 236 -19.86 -26.34 6.12
CA PHE A 236 -20.84 -27.08 5.35
C PHE A 236 -20.38 -28.53 5.26
N SER A 237 -21.32 -29.47 5.29
CA SER A 237 -21.07 -30.87 5.00
C SER A 237 -20.60 -31.05 3.55
N GLU A 238 -19.98 -32.21 3.25
CA GLU A 238 -19.56 -32.52 1.88
C GLU A 238 -20.73 -32.53 0.90
N MET A 239 -21.91 -32.98 1.35
CA MET A 239 -23.13 -32.99 0.55
C MET A 239 -23.62 -31.59 0.24
N GLU A 240 -23.69 -30.70 1.24
CA GLU A 240 -24.09 -29.29 1.05
C GLU A 240 -23.09 -28.56 0.15
N LEU A 241 -21.79 -28.78 0.33
CA LEU A 241 -20.77 -28.19 -0.55
C LEU A 241 -20.90 -28.66 -2.00
N LYS A 242 -21.23 -29.94 -2.21
CA LYS A 242 -21.47 -30.49 -3.54
C LYS A 242 -22.67 -29.81 -4.18
N GLU A 243 -23.79 -29.69 -3.44
CA GLU A 243 -24.99 -29.01 -3.92
C GLU A 243 -24.72 -27.52 -4.25
N ILE A 244 -24.07 -26.79 -3.34
CA ILE A 244 -23.70 -25.38 -3.56
C ILE A 244 -22.91 -25.24 -4.86
N LYS A 245 -21.89 -26.09 -5.05
CA LYS A 245 -21.04 -26.04 -6.25
C LYS A 245 -21.81 -26.34 -7.52
N GLU A 246 -22.61 -27.41 -7.54
CA GLU A 246 -23.41 -27.79 -8.71
C GLU A 246 -24.37 -26.67 -9.13
N LYS A 247 -25.05 -26.05 -8.16
CA LYS A 247 -25.96 -24.92 -8.42
C LYS A 247 -25.23 -23.69 -8.96
N VAL A 248 -24.09 -23.32 -8.35
CA VAL A 248 -23.27 -22.19 -8.83
C VAL A 248 -22.76 -22.45 -10.25
N TYR A 249 -22.32 -23.67 -10.56
CA TYR A 249 -21.87 -24.02 -11.93
C TYR A 249 -23.00 -24.00 -12.95
N ALA A 250 -24.23 -24.32 -12.53
CA ALA A 250 -25.42 -24.21 -13.37
C ALA A 250 -25.96 -22.77 -13.50
N GLY A 251 -25.37 -21.79 -12.79
CA GLY A 251 -25.89 -20.42 -12.72
C GLY A 251 -27.19 -20.28 -11.90
N ASP A 252 -27.53 -21.29 -11.09
CA ASP A 252 -28.68 -21.26 -10.19
C ASP A 252 -28.28 -20.71 -8.82
N PHE A 253 -28.64 -19.45 -8.56
CA PHE A 253 -28.39 -18.78 -7.28
C PHE A 253 -29.62 -18.76 -6.36
N VAL A 254 -30.69 -19.48 -6.71
CA VAL A 254 -31.93 -19.52 -5.92
C VAL A 254 -31.80 -20.57 -4.81
N LYS A 255 -32.04 -20.19 -3.56
CA LYS A 255 -32.04 -21.11 -2.40
C LYS A 255 -30.76 -21.96 -2.31
N LEU A 256 -29.60 -21.32 -2.31
CA LEU A 256 -28.35 -22.02 -1.94
C LEU A 256 -28.45 -22.49 -0.48
N PRO A 257 -27.87 -23.66 -0.14
CA PRO A 257 -27.75 -24.11 1.25
C PRO A 257 -27.21 -23.00 2.14
N ALA A 258 -27.97 -22.66 3.18
CA ALA A 258 -27.60 -21.63 4.14
C ALA A 258 -26.67 -22.20 5.22
N PRO A 259 -25.82 -21.38 5.86
CA PRO A 259 -25.08 -21.80 7.04
C PRO A 259 -26.01 -22.32 8.16
N SER A 260 -25.45 -23.14 9.05
CA SER A 260 -26.15 -23.73 10.18
C SER A 260 -26.87 -22.69 11.06
N SER A 261 -27.87 -23.14 11.82
CA SER A 261 -28.55 -22.31 12.81
C SER A 261 -27.55 -21.69 13.80
N GLU A 262 -26.60 -22.50 14.27
CA GLU A 262 -25.54 -22.16 15.22
C GLU A 262 -24.68 -21.01 14.69
N TYR A 263 -24.34 -21.04 13.40
CA TYR A 263 -23.62 -19.95 12.75
C TYR A 263 -24.45 -18.67 12.66
N ARG A 264 -25.70 -18.79 12.20
CA ARG A 264 -26.57 -17.63 11.94
C ARG A 264 -26.95 -16.88 13.22
N VAL A 265 -27.12 -17.56 14.35
CA VAL A 265 -27.49 -16.91 15.64
C VAL A 265 -26.36 -16.09 16.28
N MET A 266 -25.14 -16.13 15.72
CA MET A 266 -24.04 -15.25 16.16
C MET A 266 -24.30 -13.79 15.77
N PHE A 267 -24.95 -13.60 14.63
CA PHE A 267 -25.16 -12.28 14.04
C PHE A 267 -26.29 -11.54 14.74
N THR A 268 -26.16 -10.22 14.79
CA THR A 268 -27.14 -9.31 15.40
C THR A 268 -27.64 -8.31 14.38
N ASP A 269 -28.75 -7.65 14.72
CA ASP A 269 -29.16 -6.44 14.03
C ASP A 269 -28.08 -5.35 14.14
N VAL A 270 -28.18 -4.35 13.27
CA VAL A 270 -27.29 -3.18 13.25
C VAL A 270 -27.35 -2.47 14.62
N PRO A 271 -26.21 -2.20 15.28
CA PRO A 271 -26.18 -1.53 16.56
C PRO A 271 -26.67 -0.08 16.43
N ARG A 272 -27.33 0.43 17.48
CA ARG A 272 -27.82 1.82 17.52
C ARG A 272 -26.69 2.86 17.52
N LYS A 273 -25.51 2.47 17.99
CA LYS A 273 -24.32 3.32 18.06
C LYS A 273 -23.09 2.43 17.88
N VAL A 274 -22.15 2.90 17.07
CA VAL A 274 -20.82 2.33 16.95
C VAL A 274 -19.81 3.33 17.48
N ALA A 275 -18.84 2.85 18.25
CA ALA A 275 -17.74 3.65 18.76
C ALA A 275 -16.47 2.81 18.76
N ARG A 276 -15.33 3.49 18.67
CA ARG A 276 -14.03 2.86 18.93
C ARG A 276 -13.87 2.66 20.43
N VAL A 277 -13.43 1.48 20.83
CA VAL A 277 -13.09 1.13 22.22
C VAL A 277 -11.59 1.24 22.39
#